data_AF-A0AB36CXX8-F1
#
_entry.id   AF-A0AB36CXX8-F1
#
_cell.length_a   1.000
_cell.length_b   1.000
_cell.length_c   1.000
_cell.angle_alpha   90.00
_cell.angle_beta   90.00
_cell.angle_gamma   90.00
#
_symmetry.space_group_name_H-M   'P 1'
#
loop_
_entity.id
_entity.type
_entity.pdbx_description
1 polymer ?
#
loop_
_entity_poly.entity_id
_entity_poly.type
_entity_poly.pdbx_seq_one_letter_code
_entity_poly.pdbx_strand_id
1 'polypeptide(L)' 'MSQQNNRVNPSTATPNLPIPGTFGTTAQLCTRYQVSRTTWWRWSQMPGFPRAVRFGRSVRWPVESIEAFLTPQEA' A
#
# COMPACT_ATOMS: atom_id res chain seq x y z
N MET A 1 14.27 -0.98 -21.54
CA MET A 1 13.19 -1.26 -20.57
C MET A 1 13.85 -1.57 -19.23
N SER A 2 14.29 -0.54 -18.51
CA SER A 2 15.22 -0.70 -17.39
C SER A 2 14.57 -0.18 -16.11
N GLN A 3 13.94 -1.09 -15.36
CA GLN A 3 13.47 -0.80 -14.00
C GLN A 3 14.68 -0.91 -13.06
N GLN A 4 15.37 0.22 -12.89
CA GLN A 4 16.54 0.35 -12.02
C GLN A 4 16.10 0.46 -10.54
N ASN A 5 16.73 -0.40 -9.73
CA ASN A 5 17.06 -0.24 -8.31
C ASN A 5 15.95 -0.06 -7.26
N ASN A 6 15.88 -1.04 -6.36
CA ASN A 6 15.88 -0.70 -4.94
C ASN A 6 16.70 -1.72 -4.14
N ARG A 7 17.98 -1.40 -3.92
CA ARG A 7 18.77 -2.02 -2.84
C ARG A 7 18.04 -1.74 -1.54
N VAL A 8 17.52 -2.77 -0.90
CA VAL A 8 17.05 -2.69 0.48
C VAL A 8 18.25 -2.47 1.38
N ASN A 9 18.37 -1.29 1.98
CA ASN A 9 19.22 -1.06 3.15
C ASN A 9 18.45 -1.54 4.39
N PRO A 10 18.87 -2.63 5.07
CA PRO A 10 18.26 -3.05 6.33
C PRO A 10 18.88 -2.24 7.48
N SER A 11 18.46 -0.99 7.64
CA SER A 11 18.97 -0.16 8.74
C SER A 11 17.90 0.79 9.25
N THR A 12 16.85 0.22 9.86
CA THR A 12 16.11 0.73 11.05
C THR A 12 14.85 -0.12 11.22
N ALA A 13 14.95 -1.09 12.13
CA ALA A 13 13.89 -2.01 12.50
C ALA A 13 12.85 -1.31 13.40
N THR A 14 11.89 -0.64 12.78
CA THR A 14 10.56 -0.54 13.35
C THR A 14 9.61 -0.94 12.23
N PRO A 15 8.86 -2.05 12.35
CA PRO A 15 7.94 -2.44 11.29
C PRO A 15 6.93 -1.30 11.13
N ASN A 16 7.11 -0.49 10.08
CA ASN A 16 6.15 0.52 9.64
C ASN A 16 4.98 -0.25 8.99
N LEU A 17 4.34 -1.11 9.76
CA LEU A 17 3.15 -1.84 9.37
C LEU A 17 1.96 -0.99 9.77
N PRO A 18 1.00 -0.79 8.86
CA PRO A 18 -0.15 0.02 9.20
C PRO A 18 -1.04 -0.80 10.14
N ILE A 19 -1.42 -0.20 11.26
CA ILE A 19 -2.29 -0.84 12.25
C ILE A 19 -3.62 -1.20 11.54
N PRO A 20 -4.10 -2.47 11.62
CA PRO A 20 -5.42 -2.83 11.09
C PRO A 20 -6.50 -1.92 11.72
N GLY A 21 -7.46 -1.45 10.92
CA GLY A 21 -8.41 -0.40 11.35
C GLY A 21 -7.91 1.06 11.23
N THR A 22 -6.68 1.30 10.76
CA THR A 22 -6.11 2.66 10.59
C THR A 22 -5.73 2.98 9.14
N PHE A 23 -5.42 4.24 8.85
CA PHE A 23 -4.90 4.69 7.57
C PHE A 23 -3.39 4.39 7.41
N GLY A 24 -3.02 3.66 6.36
CA GLY A 24 -1.64 3.35 5.99
C GLY A 24 -1.10 4.23 4.87
N THR A 25 0.21 4.48 4.82
CA THR A 25 0.84 5.11 3.63
C THR A 25 1.10 4.07 2.55
N THR A 26 1.31 4.52 1.31
CA THR A 26 1.67 3.63 0.19
C THR A 26 2.89 2.76 0.50
N ALA A 27 3.89 3.28 1.22
CA ALA A 27 5.08 2.51 1.59
C ALA A 27 4.72 1.36 2.57
N GLN A 28 3.89 1.63 3.57
CA GLN A 28 3.45 0.63 4.54
C GLN A 28 2.65 -0.50 3.88
N LEU A 29 1.78 -0.15 2.93
CA LEU A 29 0.93 -1.11 2.23
C LEU A 29 1.75 -1.93 1.22
N CYS A 30 2.68 -1.29 0.52
CA CYS A 30 3.69 -1.92 -0.33
C CYS A 30 4.49 -2.98 0.46
N THR A 31 4.89 -2.66 1.69
CA THR A 31 5.55 -3.62 2.59
C THR A 31 4.61 -4.74 3.05
N ARG A 32 3.37 -4.40 3.48
CA ARG A 32 2.38 -5.37 3.98
C ARG A 32 1.98 -6.41 2.93
N TYR A 33 1.69 -5.98 1.71
CA TYR A 33 1.28 -6.86 0.61
C TYR A 33 2.47 -7.37 -0.22
N GLN A 34 3.71 -7.01 0.15
CA GLN A 34 4.95 -7.34 -0.57
C GLN A 34 4.90 -7.01 -2.08
N VAL A 35 4.15 -5.97 -2.46
CA VAL A 35 4.03 -5.50 -3.84
C VAL A 35 4.94 -4.32 -4.10
N SER A 36 5.30 -4.06 -5.35
CA SER A 36 6.05 -2.85 -5.71
C SER A 36 5.14 -1.61 -5.79
N ARG A 37 5.72 -0.40 -5.64
CA ARG A 37 4.99 0.87 -5.82
C ARG A 37 4.31 1.00 -7.18
N THR A 38 4.90 0.44 -8.25
CA THR A 38 4.32 0.46 -9.60
C THR A 38 3.05 -0.39 -9.67
N THR A 39 3.05 -1.57 -9.04
CA THR A 39 1.86 -2.42 -8.90
C THR A 39 0.79 -1.70 -8.10
N TRP A 40 1.17 -1.09 -6.98
CA TRP A 40 0.26 -0.28 -6.17
C TRP A 40 -0.39 0.86 -6.97
N TRP A 41 0.40 1.59 -7.76
CA TRP A 41 -0.12 2.67 -8.59
C TRP A 41 -1.12 2.14 -9.63
N ARG A 42 -0.84 1.00 -10.28
CA ARG A 42 -1.80 0.36 -11.20
C ARG A 42 -3.10 0.00 -10.50
N TRP A 43 -3.04 -0.59 -9.29
CA TRP A 43 -4.23 -0.87 -8.49
C TRP A 43 -4.99 0.39 -8.13
N SER A 44 -4.30 1.48 -7.77
CA SER A 44 -4.97 2.76 -7.48
C SER A 44 -5.71 3.39 -8.66
N GLN A 45 -5.40 2.96 -9.89
CA GLN A 45 -6.12 3.37 -11.11
C GLN A 45 -7.26 2.41 -11.48
N MET A 46 -7.39 1.26 -10.80
CA MET A 46 -8.45 0.31 -11.07
C MET A 46 -9.80 0.82 -10.55
N PRO A 47 -10.88 0.63 -11.32
CA PRO A 47 -12.22 0.95 -10.85
C PRO A 47 -12.56 0.06 -9.64
N GLY A 48 -13.11 0.66 -8.59
CA GLY A 48 -13.44 -0.03 -7.34
C GLY A 48 -12.30 -0.08 -6.31
N PHE A 49 -11.09 0.37 -6.65
CA PHE A 49 -10.01 0.48 -5.65
C PHE A 49 -10.33 1.59 -4.64
N PRO A 50 -9.99 1.41 -3.34
CA PRO A 50 -10.30 2.39 -2.30
C PRO A 50 -9.72 3.77 -2.58
N ARG A 51 -10.47 4.83 -2.28
CA ARG A 51 -10.01 6.19 -2.52
C ARG A 51 -8.94 6.60 -1.51
N ALA A 52 -7.84 7.14 -2.01
CA ALA A 52 -6.82 7.78 -1.21
C ALA A 52 -7.37 8.98 -0.43
N VAL A 53 -7.14 9.01 0.88
CA VAL A 53 -7.46 10.14 1.76
C VAL A 53 -6.23 11.03 1.88
N ARG A 54 -6.38 12.30 1.50
CA ARG A 54 -5.29 13.29 1.56
C ARG A 54 -5.33 14.00 2.90
N PHE A 55 -4.34 13.72 3.75
CA PHE A 55 -4.04 14.50 4.95
C PHE A 55 -2.99 15.56 4.59
N GLY A 56 -3.43 16.70 4.07
CA GLY A 56 -2.55 17.77 3.60
C GLY A 56 -1.64 17.30 2.47
N ARG A 57 -0.32 17.27 2.73
CA ARG A 57 0.70 16.79 1.76
C ARG A 57 0.85 15.27 1.75
N SER A 58 0.28 14.56 2.72
CA SER A 58 0.41 13.11 2.84
C SER A 58 -0.83 12.40 2.33
N VAL A 59 -0.63 11.41 1.47
CA VAL A 59 -1.68 10.49 1.04
C VAL A 59 -1.70 9.30 1.98
N ARG A 60 -2.87 8.96 2.50
CA ARG A 60 -3.09 7.76 3.29
C ARG A 60 -4.25 6.96 2.72
N TRP A 61 -4.23 5.67 2.94
CA TRP A 61 -5.24 4.75 2.44
C TRP A 61 -5.88 4.02 3.61
N PRO A 62 -7.22 3.87 3.63
CA PRO A 62 -7.89 3.06 4.64
C PRO A 62 -7.49 1.60 4.44
N VAL A 63 -6.79 1.02 5.41
CA VAL A 63 -6.30 -0.37 5.32
C VAL A 63 -7.46 -1.35 5.21
N GLU A 64 -8.53 -1.14 6.00
CA GLU A 64 -9.75 -1.96 6.01
C GLU A 64 -10.36 -2.08 4.61
N SER A 65 -10.54 -0.96 3.90
CA SER A 65 -11.15 -0.97 2.57
C SER A 65 -10.25 -1.65 1.54
N ILE A 66 -8.93 -1.52 1.68
CA ILE A 66 -7.97 -2.21 0.80
C ILE A 66 -7.98 -3.70 1.07
N GLU A 67 -8.01 -4.09 2.34
CA GLU A 67 -8.09 -5.48 2.74
C GLU A 67 -9.39 -6.10 2.23
N ALA A 68 -10.53 -5.42 2.39
CA ALA A 68 -11.80 -5.87 1.81
C ALA A 68 -11.79 -5.97 0.27
N PHE A 69 -11.02 -5.10 -0.42
CA PHE A 69 -10.88 -5.16 -1.88
C PHE A 69 -9.95 -6.29 -2.33
N LEU A 70 -8.87 -6.55 -1.58
CA LEU A 70 -7.84 -7.54 -1.93
C LEU A 70 -8.16 -8.93 -1.41
N THR A 71 -8.96 -9.07 -0.35
CA THR A 71 -9.48 -10.35 0.14
C THR A 71 -10.47 -10.85 -0.90
N PRO A 72 -10.13 -11.88 -1.69
CA PRO A 72 -11.09 -12.53 -2.55
C PRO A 72 -12.12 -13.18 -1.61
N GLN A 73 -13.41 -12.95 -1.85
CA GLN A 73 -14.42 -13.84 -1.30
C GLN A 73 -14.18 -15.20 -1.94
N GLU A 74 -13.43 -16.09 -1.28
CA GLU A 74 -13.50 -17.51 -1.58
C GLU A 74 -14.96 -17.94 -1.36
N ALA A 75 -15.63 -18.27 -2.46
CA ALA A 75 -16.95 -18.87 -2.51
C ALA A 75 -16.82 -20.26 -3.13
#